data_AF-A0A412MZI5-F1
#
_entry.id   AF-A0A412MZI5-F1
#
_cell.length_a   1.000
_cell.length_b   1.000
_cell.length_c   1.000
_cell.angle_alpha   90.00
_cell.angle_beta   90.00
_cell.angle_gamma   90.00
#
_symmetry.space_group_name_H-M   'P 1'
#
loop_
_entity.id
_entity.type
_entity.pdbx_description
1 polymer ?
#
loop_
_entity_poly.entity_id
_entity_poly.type
_entity_poly.pdbx_seq_one_letter_code
_entity_poly.pdbx_strand_id
1 'polypeptide(L)'
;MKSFTAIIFWSILLVCSACTDDNDTDTGKGTNYSDGIPLTVRTTTIGFEVPSGSGQPSTRASAADKHLHPEFVDNDKIGIFAVKDGVILNDIDNVPFAYKVSDNSWNPVEGGKTLYWYSGVSYIAYYPYKENIAIDPSLSTDNITTSLAKNEKLQPAKDQSSVQEYAASDLMIATGTPDTTNPSQIVLNLQFKHQFTLLVVHPQAYIGCYAPKDAGFVYHQESRILDTDSLVRSASLNGVIPCQVDSMRYCAIVLPQENSKISGNYTTTHGISNERKKINYSGSSTAFAPGKCYTLKVISPIPGRGSTERKLYPGDFVFQNETEKRIEVHPGNSSLDENGKIYDYQNAIGMVITCSPDRMTDSECNAEGWNHAYVMGLKNLGVALWGVNNQMAEDIPAMTQYDKIEDNMNGFSETRQLLLGKAGLATNYVSTTIASQRKKEAVPEGIKRSPWFLPSIGQWFDMLANIGGRSPRDFGDNTAFGLNDLNWGQETLDKLTEQLSKVGSSLPAFKDDFRLGFSCSSQYNETRSWMLLWHIGDPDYPTWDRVCLQGFSKSSGWNVRLFFAF
;
A
#
# COMPACT_ATOMS: atom_id res chain seq x y z
N MET A 1 72.06 -37.81 -2.08
CA MET A 1 70.61 -37.58 -2.21
C MET A 1 70.13 -36.81 -0.98
N LYS A 2 69.54 -35.61 -1.23
CA LYS A 2 68.60 -34.78 -0.44
C LYS A 2 68.83 -34.67 1.09
N SER A 3 69.39 -33.56 1.61
CA SER A 3 68.80 -32.20 1.87
C SER A 3 67.99 -32.17 3.18
N PHE A 4 68.50 -31.61 4.30
CA PHE A 4 68.55 -30.17 4.72
C PHE A 4 67.14 -29.57 4.91
N THR A 5 66.73 -28.89 5.99
CA THR A 5 67.40 -28.29 7.18
C THR A 5 66.32 -27.93 8.21
N ALA A 6 66.64 -27.92 9.50
CA ALA A 6 65.98 -27.07 10.49
C ALA A 6 66.94 -26.87 11.68
N ILE A 7 67.06 -25.64 12.20
CA ILE A 7 67.22 -25.34 13.63
C ILE A 7 67.08 -23.81 13.84
N ILE A 8 66.47 -23.54 14.99
CA ILE A 8 65.96 -22.32 15.62
C ILE A 8 67.07 -21.48 16.27
N PHE A 9 66.92 -20.15 16.36
CA PHE A 9 66.89 -19.38 17.63
C PHE A 9 66.64 -17.87 17.47
N TRP A 10 65.89 -17.34 18.44
CA TRP A 10 65.52 -15.94 18.72
C TRP A 10 66.72 -14.97 18.84
N SER A 11 66.50 -13.69 18.51
CA SER A 11 67.15 -12.52 19.15
C SER A 11 66.37 -11.23 18.90
N ILE A 12 66.18 -10.48 19.99
CA ILE A 12 65.57 -9.15 20.13
C ILE A 12 66.43 -8.07 19.45
N LEU A 13 65.81 -7.07 18.81
CA LEU A 13 66.47 -5.82 18.46
C LEU A 13 65.67 -4.62 18.98
N LEU A 14 66.35 -3.76 19.73
CA LEU A 14 65.90 -2.51 20.31
C LEU A 14 66.84 -1.42 19.77
N VAL A 15 66.35 -0.50 18.93
CA VAL A 15 67.00 0.81 18.67
C VAL A 15 65.92 1.85 18.37
N CYS A 16 65.92 2.93 19.15
CA CYS A 16 65.10 4.12 18.93
C CYS A 16 65.72 5.08 17.91
N SER A 17 64.81 5.75 17.17
CA SER A 17 64.85 7.12 16.62
C SER A 17 65.96 7.55 15.65
N ALA A 18 65.55 7.94 14.44
CA ALA A 18 65.76 9.29 13.93
C ALA A 18 64.63 9.65 12.95
N CYS A 19 63.98 10.78 13.21
CA CYS A 19 63.01 11.41 12.32
C CYS A 19 63.71 11.87 11.03
N THR A 20 62.98 11.84 9.92
CA THR A 20 63.17 12.83 8.86
C THR A 20 61.78 13.32 8.49
N ASP A 21 61.45 14.49 9.04
CA ASP A 21 60.38 15.34 8.51
C ASP A 21 60.84 15.80 7.13
N ASP A 22 60.25 15.25 6.07
CA ASP A 22 60.16 15.97 4.80
C ASP A 22 58.74 16.52 4.70
N ASN A 23 58.55 17.59 5.46
CA ASN A 23 57.46 18.53 5.31
C ASN A 23 57.75 19.32 4.02
N ASP A 24 57.49 18.72 2.86
CA ASP A 24 57.62 19.43 1.60
C ASP A 24 56.36 20.31 1.43
N THR A 25 56.49 21.55 1.90
CA THR A 25 55.57 22.63 1.56
C THR A 25 55.71 22.93 0.08
N ASP A 26 54.90 22.26 -0.75
CA ASP A 26 54.78 22.63 -2.16
C ASP A 26 53.97 23.94 -2.28
N THR A 27 54.70 25.05 -2.26
CA THR A 27 54.21 26.38 -2.62
C THR A 27 54.28 26.64 -4.14
N GLY A 28 54.25 25.59 -4.97
CA GLY A 28 54.37 25.70 -6.43
C GLY A 28 53.02 25.80 -7.14
N LYS A 29 52.79 26.94 -7.81
CA LYS A 29 51.83 27.07 -8.94
C LYS A 29 52.33 26.29 -10.17
N GLY A 30 52.57 24.99 -10.03
CA GLY A 30 53.00 24.09 -11.09
C GLY A 30 51.86 23.15 -11.52
N THR A 31 51.59 23.05 -12.82
CA THR A 31 50.49 22.26 -13.41
C THR A 31 50.86 20.81 -13.74
N ASN A 32 52.06 20.33 -13.38
CA ASN A 32 52.52 18.96 -13.63
C ASN A 32 53.00 18.30 -12.34
N TYR A 33 52.08 17.61 -11.67
CA TYR A 33 52.42 16.69 -10.57
C TYR A 33 52.93 15.36 -11.15
N SER A 34 53.92 14.73 -10.51
CA SER A 34 54.31 13.35 -10.85
C SER A 34 53.10 12.41 -10.81
N ASP A 35 53.06 11.39 -11.67
CA ASP A 35 51.93 10.44 -11.75
C ASP A 35 51.59 9.91 -10.35
N GLY A 36 50.39 10.26 -9.86
CA GLY A 36 49.89 9.84 -8.55
C GLY A 36 49.49 8.36 -8.55
N ILE A 37 48.82 7.91 -7.49
CA ILE A 37 48.24 6.56 -7.46
C ILE A 37 46.97 6.56 -8.33
N PRO A 38 46.82 5.67 -9.34
CA PRO A 38 45.61 5.59 -10.15
C PRO A 38 44.36 5.32 -9.31
N LEU A 39 43.26 6.03 -9.60
CA LEU A 39 41.98 5.85 -8.92
C LEU A 39 41.15 4.77 -9.59
N THR A 40 40.58 3.86 -8.79
CA THR A 40 39.44 3.04 -9.22
C THR A 40 38.17 3.85 -8.97
N VAL A 41 37.45 4.25 -10.01
CA VAL A 41 36.22 5.05 -9.87
C VAL A 41 35.01 4.12 -9.78
N ARG A 42 34.28 4.19 -8.67
CA ARG A 42 33.08 3.37 -8.40
C ARG A 42 31.88 4.26 -8.14
N THR A 43 30.69 3.67 -8.22
CA THR A 43 29.45 4.39 -7.99
C THR A 43 28.54 3.73 -6.97
N THR A 44 27.82 4.61 -6.28
CA THR A 44 26.58 4.30 -5.57
C THR A 44 25.55 5.34 -5.98
N THR A 45 24.35 4.93 -6.36
CA THR A 45 23.24 5.85 -6.65
C THR A 45 22.32 5.97 -5.44
N ILE A 46 21.79 7.17 -5.19
CA ILE A 46 20.65 7.36 -4.30
C ILE A 46 19.41 7.50 -5.19
N GLY A 47 18.47 6.55 -5.11
CA GLY A 47 17.20 6.61 -5.85
C GLY A 47 16.32 7.77 -5.38
N PHE A 48 15.25 8.07 -6.13
CA PHE A 48 14.33 9.12 -5.73
C PHE A 48 13.58 8.76 -4.45
N GLU A 49 13.39 9.77 -3.61
CA GLU A 49 12.66 9.61 -2.36
C GLU A 49 11.20 9.99 -2.54
N VAL A 50 10.29 9.18 -1.99
CA VAL A 50 8.87 9.50 -1.94
C VAL A 50 8.64 10.41 -0.73
N PRO A 51 8.10 11.64 -0.90
CA PRO A 51 7.77 12.50 0.23
C PRO A 51 6.81 11.79 1.19
N SER A 52 7.08 11.90 2.49
CA SER A 52 6.17 11.36 3.51
C SER A 52 4.94 12.27 3.60
N GLY A 53 3.80 11.83 3.05
CA GLY A 53 2.52 12.52 3.14
C GLY A 53 1.68 11.99 4.30
N SER A 54 1.28 12.88 5.21
CA SER A 54 0.20 12.74 6.20
C SER A 54 -0.09 11.32 6.73
N GLY A 55 0.66 10.86 7.73
CA GLY A 55 0.24 9.79 8.64
C GLY A 55 0.07 8.37 8.06
N GLN A 56 0.23 8.15 6.76
CA GLN A 56 0.31 6.81 6.18
C GLN A 56 1.79 6.41 6.02
N PRO A 57 2.18 5.20 6.46
CA PRO A 57 3.55 4.74 6.30
C PRO A 57 3.93 4.80 4.82
N SER A 58 5.08 5.41 4.53
CA SER A 58 5.64 5.44 3.19
C SER A 58 5.76 3.99 2.70
N THR A 59 4.88 3.60 1.77
CA THR A 59 5.06 2.32 1.10
C THR A 59 6.36 2.43 0.31
N ARG A 60 7.43 1.82 0.84
CA ARG A 60 8.76 1.70 0.23
C ARG A 60 8.74 1.14 -1.21
N ALA A 61 7.59 0.70 -1.70
CA ALA A 61 7.39 0.06 -3.00
C ALA A 61 7.66 0.98 -4.21
N SER A 62 7.38 2.29 -4.15
CA SER A 62 7.59 3.16 -5.33
C SER A 62 9.03 3.65 -5.50
N ALA A 63 9.83 3.76 -4.43
CA ALA A 63 11.25 4.13 -4.53
C ALA A 63 12.16 2.94 -4.94
N ALA A 64 11.67 1.70 -4.81
CA ALA A 64 12.37 0.48 -5.21
C ALA A 64 11.99 -0.01 -6.61
N ASP A 65 11.08 0.69 -7.30
CA ASP A 65 10.67 0.31 -8.65
C ASP A 65 11.78 0.65 -9.65
N LYS A 66 12.51 -0.38 -10.07
CA LYS A 66 13.59 -0.27 -11.07
C LYS A 66 13.15 0.38 -12.38
N HIS A 67 11.85 0.39 -12.69
CA HIS A 67 11.35 1.05 -13.90
C HIS A 67 11.35 2.58 -13.78
N LEU A 68 11.34 3.13 -12.56
CA LEU A 68 11.35 4.57 -12.34
C LEU A 68 12.77 5.16 -12.35
N HIS A 69 13.78 4.33 -12.10
CA HIS A 69 15.20 4.69 -12.04
C HIS A 69 15.99 3.68 -12.88
N PRO A 70 16.31 4.01 -14.14
CA PRO A 70 17.20 3.15 -14.91
C PRO A 70 18.53 3.02 -14.16
N GLU A 71 18.91 1.80 -13.79
CA GLU A 71 20.27 1.52 -13.35
C GLU A 71 21.24 1.92 -14.48
N PHE A 72 22.45 2.38 -14.12
CA PHE A 72 23.46 2.67 -15.13
C PHE A 72 23.70 1.43 -15.99
N VAL A 73 23.72 1.62 -17.31
CA VAL A 73 23.97 0.55 -18.29
C VAL A 73 25.36 0.71 -18.91
N ASP A 74 25.86 -0.35 -19.54
CA ASP A 74 27.16 -0.31 -20.21
C ASP A 74 27.23 0.86 -21.21
N ASN A 75 28.32 1.61 -21.13
CA ASN A 75 28.60 2.81 -21.93
C ASN A 75 27.77 4.06 -21.60
N ASP A 76 26.99 4.08 -20.52
CA ASP A 76 26.58 5.36 -19.91
C ASP A 76 27.83 6.19 -19.61
N LYS A 77 27.74 7.51 -19.74
CA LYS A 77 28.91 8.39 -19.60
C LYS A 77 28.70 9.47 -18.56
N ILE A 78 29.74 9.77 -17.80
CA ILE A 78 29.83 10.90 -16.87
C ILE A 78 30.93 11.86 -17.32
N GLY A 79 30.79 13.14 -17.00
CA GLY A 79 31.89 14.11 -17.04
C GLY A 79 32.49 14.28 -15.66
N ILE A 80 33.82 14.15 -15.53
CA ILE A 80 34.55 14.33 -14.27
C ILE A 80 35.43 15.57 -14.33
N PHE A 81 35.40 16.34 -13.24
CA PHE A 81 36.30 17.46 -12.96
C PHE A 81 37.15 17.15 -11.72
N ALA A 82 38.42 17.53 -11.75
CA ALA A 82 39.29 17.51 -10.57
C ALA A 82 39.69 18.94 -10.20
N VAL A 83 39.28 19.40 -9.02
CA VAL A 83 39.50 20.78 -8.56
C VAL A 83 40.40 20.77 -7.34
N LYS A 84 41.44 21.60 -7.35
CA LYS A 84 42.35 21.83 -6.21
C LYS A 84 42.61 23.33 -6.09
N ASP A 85 42.46 23.89 -4.89
CA ASP A 85 42.79 25.29 -4.60
C ASP A 85 42.24 26.32 -5.60
N GLY A 86 41.01 26.09 -6.09
CA GLY A 86 40.34 26.99 -7.02
C GLY A 86 40.71 26.81 -8.50
N VAL A 87 41.48 25.78 -8.86
CA VAL A 87 41.92 25.53 -10.25
C VAL A 87 41.63 24.09 -10.69
N ILE A 88 41.49 23.89 -12.01
CA ILE A 88 41.44 22.55 -12.60
C ILE A 88 42.82 21.89 -12.51
N LEU A 89 42.86 20.66 -12.02
CA LEU A 89 44.08 19.88 -11.88
C LEU A 89 44.32 18.96 -13.09
N ASN A 90 45.55 18.95 -13.61
CA ASN A 90 46.04 18.04 -14.67
C ASN A 90 45.12 17.95 -15.90
N ASP A 91 44.50 19.07 -16.28
CA ASP A 91 43.54 19.16 -17.39
C ASP A 91 42.40 18.11 -17.29
N ILE A 92 42.00 17.74 -16.08
CA ILE A 92 40.80 16.96 -15.80
C ILE A 92 39.61 17.92 -15.76
N ASP A 93 39.27 18.43 -16.95
CA ASP A 93 38.14 19.34 -17.21
C ASP A 93 37.09 18.61 -18.06
N ASN A 94 35.94 18.27 -17.46
CA ASN A 94 34.84 17.54 -18.09
C ASN A 94 35.32 16.28 -18.85
N VAL A 95 36.19 15.48 -18.24
CA VAL A 95 36.75 14.27 -18.88
C VAL A 95 35.69 13.15 -18.87
N PRO A 96 35.39 12.53 -20.03
CA PRO A 96 34.39 11.48 -20.11
C PRO A 96 34.89 10.15 -19.53
N PHE A 97 34.08 9.54 -18.68
CA PHE A 97 34.25 8.16 -18.22
C PHE A 97 33.01 7.36 -18.59
N ALA A 98 33.20 6.11 -19.02
CA ALA A 98 32.14 5.19 -19.39
C ALA A 98 31.89 4.14 -18.29
N TYR A 99 30.62 3.87 -18.00
CA TYR A 99 30.22 2.86 -17.04
C TYR A 99 30.42 1.46 -17.62
N LYS A 100 30.90 0.55 -16.76
CA LYS A 100 31.04 -0.87 -17.06
C LYS A 100 30.38 -1.68 -15.95
N VAL A 101 29.27 -2.34 -16.29
CA VAL A 101 28.42 -3.09 -15.37
C VAL A 101 29.20 -4.24 -14.71
N SER A 102 30.05 -4.96 -15.47
CA SER A 102 30.78 -6.13 -14.96
C SER A 102 31.68 -5.83 -13.76
N ASP A 103 32.19 -4.59 -13.70
CA ASP A 103 33.21 -4.17 -12.73
C ASP A 103 32.63 -3.15 -11.73
N ASN A 104 31.36 -2.77 -11.90
CA ASN A 104 30.69 -1.66 -11.22
C ASN A 104 31.58 -0.40 -11.15
N SER A 105 32.20 -0.05 -12.28
CA SER A 105 33.21 1.00 -12.36
C SER A 105 32.98 1.96 -13.51
N TRP A 106 33.48 3.17 -13.32
CA TRP A 106 33.64 4.17 -14.37
C TRP A 106 35.07 4.10 -14.88
N ASN A 107 35.23 3.85 -16.17
CA ASN A 107 36.55 3.71 -16.81
C ASN A 107 36.78 4.85 -17.79
N PRO A 108 38.04 5.30 -17.99
CA PRO A 108 38.35 6.22 -19.07
C PRO A 108 37.83 5.66 -20.40
N VAL A 109 37.24 6.53 -21.23
CA VAL A 109 36.94 6.16 -22.62
C VAL A 109 38.22 5.83 -23.39
N GLU A 110 38.12 5.14 -24.52
CA GLU A 110 39.28 4.79 -25.34
C GLU A 110 40.14 6.02 -25.68
N GLY A 111 41.44 5.94 -25.43
CA GLY A 111 42.37 7.08 -25.59
C GLY A 111 42.21 8.21 -24.55
N GLY A 112 41.36 8.01 -23.53
CA GLY A 112 41.07 8.97 -22.47
C GLY A 112 42.15 9.08 -21.39
N LYS A 113 41.98 10.05 -20.49
CA LYS A 113 42.92 10.32 -19.39
C LYS A 113 42.66 9.41 -18.19
N THR A 114 43.73 8.93 -17.57
CA THR A 114 43.66 8.22 -16.28
C THR A 114 43.47 9.23 -15.15
N LEU A 115 42.57 8.91 -14.20
CA LEU A 115 42.35 9.72 -13.01
C LEU A 115 43.31 9.27 -11.90
N TYR A 116 44.03 10.22 -11.31
CA TYR A 116 45.00 9.97 -10.24
C TYR A 116 44.56 10.62 -8.94
N TRP A 117 44.92 10.01 -7.82
CA TRP A 117 44.69 10.53 -6.48
C TRP A 117 45.74 11.57 -6.10
N TYR A 118 45.27 12.72 -5.60
CA TYR A 118 46.11 13.72 -4.94
C TYR A 118 45.43 14.24 -3.68
N SER A 119 46.24 14.57 -2.67
CA SER A 119 45.74 15.18 -1.43
C SER A 119 45.11 16.56 -1.71
N GLY A 120 43.96 16.82 -1.09
CA GLY A 120 43.24 18.10 -1.19
C GLY A 120 42.43 18.30 -2.48
N VAL A 121 42.24 17.27 -3.31
CA VAL A 121 41.45 17.36 -4.54
C VAL A 121 39.99 17.02 -4.31
N SER A 122 39.11 17.87 -4.82
CA SER A 122 37.67 17.62 -4.93
C SER A 122 37.34 17.08 -6.32
N TYR A 123 36.80 15.87 -6.39
CA TYR A 123 36.31 15.29 -7.64
C TYR A 123 34.80 15.53 -7.74
N ILE A 124 34.36 16.14 -8.83
CA ILE A 124 32.96 16.44 -9.09
C ILE A 124 32.60 15.74 -10.39
N ALA A 125 31.53 14.93 -10.37
CA ALA A 125 31.07 14.18 -11.53
C ALA A 125 29.60 14.46 -11.80
N TYR A 126 29.20 14.46 -13.06
CA TYR A 126 27.78 14.52 -13.43
C TYR A 126 27.45 13.52 -14.54
N TYR A 127 26.20 13.04 -14.51
CA TYR A 127 25.55 12.22 -15.52
C TYR A 127 24.30 12.95 -16.01
N PRO A 128 23.91 12.86 -17.29
CA PRO A 128 24.65 12.24 -18.40
C PRO A 128 25.70 13.19 -18.99
N TYR A 129 26.81 12.64 -19.49
CA TYR A 129 27.90 13.42 -20.10
C TYR A 129 27.42 14.27 -21.28
N LYS A 130 27.88 15.53 -21.33
CA LYS A 130 27.77 16.43 -22.48
C LYS A 130 29.11 17.10 -22.75
N GLU A 131 29.45 17.28 -24.01
CA GLU A 131 30.63 18.06 -24.40
C GLU A 131 30.44 19.55 -24.05
N ASN A 132 31.56 20.23 -23.79
CA ASN A 132 31.58 21.69 -23.58
C ASN A 132 30.70 22.14 -22.39
N ILE A 133 30.73 21.38 -21.29
CA ILE A 133 30.27 21.81 -19.97
C ILE A 133 31.50 22.33 -19.21
N ALA A 134 31.41 23.56 -18.73
CA ALA A 134 32.46 24.21 -17.95
C ALA A 134 31.96 24.45 -16.52
N ILE A 135 32.90 24.48 -15.59
CA ILE A 135 32.68 24.90 -14.20
C ILE A 135 33.58 26.10 -13.89
N ASP A 136 33.19 26.89 -12.89
CA ASP A 136 34.11 27.84 -12.25
C ASP A 136 34.79 27.12 -11.07
N PRO A 137 36.06 26.70 -11.20
CA PRO A 137 36.75 25.94 -10.17
C PRO A 137 37.02 26.76 -8.90
N SER A 138 36.89 28.09 -8.93
CA SER A 138 37.09 28.95 -7.76
C SER A 138 35.93 28.90 -6.75
N LEU A 139 34.79 28.33 -7.15
CA LEU A 139 33.60 28.21 -6.32
C LEU A 139 33.68 27.00 -5.36
N SER A 140 32.89 27.04 -4.29
CA SER A 140 32.68 25.86 -3.45
C SER A 140 31.99 24.74 -4.24
N THR A 141 32.19 23.49 -3.81
CA THR A 141 31.58 22.31 -4.42
C THR A 141 30.05 22.41 -4.52
N ASP A 142 29.39 22.97 -3.50
CA ASP A 142 27.93 23.18 -3.50
C ASP A 142 27.50 24.21 -4.55
N ASN A 143 28.29 25.28 -4.73
CA ASN A 143 28.04 26.30 -5.74
C ASN A 143 28.31 25.76 -7.16
N ILE A 144 29.32 24.90 -7.34
CA ILE A 144 29.57 24.19 -8.61
C ILE A 144 28.39 23.27 -8.93
N THR A 145 27.93 22.49 -7.97
CA THR A 145 26.74 21.60 -8.10
C THR A 145 25.51 22.41 -8.51
N THR A 146 25.28 23.55 -7.84
CA THR A 146 24.18 24.47 -8.17
C THR A 146 24.31 25.05 -9.58
N SER A 147 25.53 25.36 -10.03
CA SER A 147 25.78 25.88 -11.38
C SER A 147 25.52 24.82 -12.46
N LEU A 148 25.97 23.59 -12.24
CA LEU A 148 25.68 22.45 -13.11
C LEU A 148 24.18 22.18 -13.23
N ALA A 149 23.44 22.19 -12.11
CA ALA A 149 21.99 22.03 -12.11
C ALA A 149 21.23 23.12 -12.88
N LYS A 150 21.83 24.31 -13.04
CA LYS A 150 21.27 25.45 -13.80
C LYS A 150 21.78 25.53 -15.24
N ASN A 151 22.71 24.65 -15.64
CA ASN A 151 23.28 24.68 -16.98
C ASN A 151 22.21 24.35 -18.03
N GLU A 152 22.03 25.21 -19.03
CA GLU A 152 21.01 25.06 -20.07
C GLU A 152 21.10 23.74 -20.84
N LYS A 153 22.32 23.21 -21.04
CA LYS A 153 22.56 21.95 -21.76
C LYS A 153 22.23 20.69 -20.95
N LEU A 154 22.04 20.84 -19.64
CA LEU A 154 21.74 19.77 -18.69
C LEU A 154 20.30 19.80 -18.18
N GLN A 155 19.46 20.68 -18.73
CA GLN A 155 18.03 20.76 -18.38
C GLN A 155 17.26 19.59 -19.00
N PRO A 156 16.17 19.13 -18.35
CA PRO A 156 15.38 18.03 -18.87
C PRO A 156 14.69 18.41 -20.19
N ALA A 157 14.60 17.46 -21.12
CA ALA A 157 13.96 17.67 -22.41
C ALA A 157 12.43 17.76 -22.27
N LYS A 158 11.77 18.44 -23.21
CA LYS A 158 10.30 18.46 -23.31
C LYS A 158 9.72 17.16 -23.85
N ASP A 159 10.49 16.43 -24.66
CA ASP A 159 10.12 15.10 -25.13
C ASP A 159 11.00 14.09 -24.41
N GLN A 160 10.39 13.27 -23.56
CA GLN A 160 11.02 12.19 -22.80
C GLN A 160 10.39 10.84 -23.16
N SER A 161 9.70 10.74 -24.29
CA SER A 161 8.91 9.56 -24.66
C SER A 161 9.75 8.30 -24.87
N SER A 162 11.03 8.44 -25.22
CA SER A 162 11.96 7.32 -25.35
C SER A 162 12.78 7.13 -24.06
N VAL A 163 13.26 5.90 -23.84
CA VAL A 163 14.14 5.57 -22.71
C VAL A 163 15.41 6.43 -22.75
N GLN A 164 15.94 6.70 -23.94
CA GLN A 164 17.16 7.49 -24.13
C GLN A 164 16.95 8.97 -23.76
N GLU A 165 15.86 9.59 -24.21
CA GLU A 165 15.57 11.00 -23.89
C GLU A 165 15.17 11.18 -22.42
N TYR A 166 14.49 10.20 -21.84
CA TYR A 166 14.21 10.16 -20.40
C TYR A 166 15.51 10.08 -19.59
N ALA A 167 16.40 9.13 -19.89
CA ALA A 167 17.69 9.00 -19.24
C ALA A 167 18.58 10.24 -19.46
N ALA A 168 18.50 10.86 -20.65
CA ALA A 168 19.21 12.09 -20.98
C ALA A 168 18.72 13.31 -20.16
N SER A 169 17.49 13.24 -19.63
CA SER A 169 16.86 14.29 -18.83
C SER A 169 17.13 14.14 -17.33
N ASP A 170 17.70 13.01 -16.88
CA ASP A 170 17.97 12.70 -15.48
C ASP A 170 19.35 13.18 -15.03
N LEU A 171 19.49 14.49 -14.81
CA LEU A 171 20.74 15.04 -14.29
C LEU A 171 21.00 14.50 -12.88
N MET A 172 22.12 13.78 -12.74
CA MET A 172 22.67 13.37 -11.46
C MET A 172 24.05 13.98 -11.25
N ILE A 173 24.32 14.44 -10.03
CA ILE A 173 25.64 14.98 -9.66
C ILE A 173 26.16 14.22 -8.44
N ALA A 174 27.46 13.91 -8.47
CA ALA A 174 28.19 13.29 -7.38
C ALA A 174 29.43 14.12 -7.01
N THR A 175 29.73 14.14 -5.72
CA THR A 175 31.01 14.62 -5.20
C THR A 175 31.74 13.40 -4.65
N GLY A 176 32.95 13.18 -5.13
CA GLY A 176 33.73 11.98 -4.83
C GLY A 176 34.71 12.22 -3.69
N THR A 177 34.69 11.33 -2.71
CA THR A 177 35.74 11.27 -1.67
C THR A 177 36.56 10.01 -1.89
N PRO A 178 37.89 10.12 -2.12
CA PRO A 178 38.76 8.96 -2.23
C PRO A 178 38.85 8.20 -0.90
N ASP A 179 38.63 6.89 -0.95
CA ASP A 179 38.94 5.96 0.14
C ASP A 179 40.42 5.57 0.05
N THR A 180 41.19 6.04 1.03
CA THR A 180 42.65 5.85 1.14
C THR A 180 43.04 4.75 2.13
N THR A 181 42.07 3.97 2.64
CA THR A 181 42.33 2.89 3.60
C THR A 181 43.25 1.80 3.05
N ASN A 182 43.24 1.57 1.73
CA ASN A 182 44.19 0.73 1.03
C ASN A 182 45.14 1.59 0.15
N PRO A 183 46.40 1.83 0.59
CA PRO A 183 47.35 2.65 -0.17
C PRO A 183 47.73 2.07 -1.54
N SER A 184 47.54 0.76 -1.76
CA SER A 184 47.82 0.10 -3.04
C SER A 184 46.66 0.17 -4.05
N GLN A 185 45.47 0.57 -3.58
CA GLN A 185 44.27 0.71 -4.41
C GLN A 185 43.35 1.77 -3.79
N ILE A 186 43.44 3.00 -4.30
CA ILE A 186 42.59 4.09 -3.85
C ILE A 186 41.29 4.09 -4.68
N VAL A 187 40.15 4.09 -4.00
CA VAL A 187 38.83 4.02 -4.63
C VAL A 187 38.13 5.36 -4.53
N LEU A 188 37.75 5.95 -5.66
CA LEU A 188 36.88 7.12 -5.68
C LEU A 188 35.43 6.67 -5.71
N ASN A 189 34.72 6.85 -4.59
CA ASN A 189 33.29 6.55 -4.52
C ASN A 189 32.47 7.77 -4.94
N LEU A 190 31.75 7.67 -6.05
CA LEU A 190 30.82 8.69 -6.54
C LEU A 190 29.39 8.37 -6.10
N GLN A 191 28.87 9.16 -5.17
CA GLN A 191 27.48 9.06 -4.73
C GLN A 191 26.58 10.02 -5.52
N PHE A 192 25.94 9.51 -6.57
CA PHE A 192 25.08 10.32 -7.43
C PHE A 192 23.74 10.65 -6.78
N LYS A 193 23.34 11.92 -6.89
CA LYS A 193 22.05 12.45 -6.45
C LYS A 193 21.32 13.07 -7.64
N HIS A 194 20.05 12.69 -7.83
CA HIS A 194 19.16 13.33 -8.79
C HIS A 194 18.97 14.81 -8.46
N GLN A 195 19.16 15.68 -9.46
CA GLN A 195 19.06 17.13 -9.31
C GLN A 195 17.66 17.68 -9.63
N PHE A 196 16.81 16.84 -10.23
CA PHE A 196 15.47 17.21 -10.67
C PHE A 196 14.38 16.40 -9.96
N THR A 197 13.12 16.66 -10.31
CA THR A 197 11.96 16.01 -9.71
C THR A 197 11.39 14.96 -10.65
N LEU A 198 11.08 13.77 -10.13
CA LEU A 198 10.34 12.74 -10.85
C LEU A 198 8.84 12.90 -10.60
N LEU A 199 8.08 12.99 -11.68
CA LEU A 199 6.62 12.95 -11.64
C LEU A 199 6.12 11.67 -12.31
N VAL A 200 5.12 11.03 -11.71
CA VAL A 200 4.49 9.81 -12.22
C VAL A 200 2.98 10.02 -12.29
N VAL A 201 2.37 9.68 -13.42
CA VAL A 201 0.92 9.56 -13.55
C VAL A 201 0.54 8.10 -13.78
N HIS A 202 -0.47 7.67 -13.04
CA HIS A 202 -1.09 6.35 -13.16
C HIS A 202 -2.56 6.54 -13.53
N PRO A 203 -2.90 6.51 -14.84
CA PRO A 203 -4.28 6.54 -15.30
C PRO A 203 -5.03 5.28 -14.87
N GLN A 204 -6.20 5.42 -14.30
CA GLN A 204 -7.06 4.31 -13.85
C GLN A 204 -8.46 4.47 -14.42
N ALA A 205 -9.18 3.38 -14.61
CA ALA A 205 -10.57 3.41 -15.06
C ALA A 205 -11.36 2.28 -14.40
N TYR A 206 -12.68 2.48 -14.29
CA TYR A 206 -13.59 1.44 -13.82
C TYR A 206 -13.88 0.44 -14.94
N ILE A 207 -13.43 -0.80 -14.79
CA ILE A 207 -13.63 -1.91 -15.74
C ILE A 207 -14.62 -2.94 -15.20
N GLY A 208 -15.23 -3.73 -16.07
CA GLY A 208 -16.13 -4.81 -15.64
C GLY A 208 -15.40 -5.90 -14.85
N CYS A 209 -16.15 -6.79 -14.21
CA CYS A 209 -15.58 -7.96 -13.52
C CYS A 209 -16.41 -9.22 -13.81
N TYR A 210 -15.74 -10.37 -13.77
CA TYR A 210 -16.38 -11.69 -13.86
C TYR A 210 -15.90 -12.57 -12.70
N ALA A 211 -16.78 -13.46 -12.25
CA ALA A 211 -16.49 -14.34 -11.14
C ALA A 211 -15.54 -15.47 -11.58
N PRO A 212 -14.69 -16.00 -10.68
CA PRO A 212 -13.91 -17.19 -10.95
C PRO A 212 -14.82 -18.35 -11.32
N LYS A 213 -14.24 -19.35 -12.00
CA LYS A 213 -14.95 -20.59 -12.28
C LYS A 213 -15.45 -21.23 -10.96
N ASP A 214 -16.68 -21.72 -10.97
CA ASP A 214 -17.31 -22.43 -9.85
C ASP A 214 -17.46 -21.60 -8.56
N ALA A 215 -17.47 -20.26 -8.65
CA ALA A 215 -17.50 -19.36 -7.50
C ALA A 215 -18.83 -19.31 -6.72
N GLY A 216 -19.90 -19.95 -7.21
CA GLY A 216 -21.23 -19.92 -6.56
C GLY A 216 -22.01 -18.61 -6.72
N PHE A 217 -21.44 -17.60 -7.39
CA PHE A 217 -22.09 -16.31 -7.71
C PHE A 217 -21.68 -15.80 -9.10
N VAL A 218 -22.40 -14.80 -9.58
CA VAL A 218 -21.97 -13.95 -10.70
C VAL A 218 -21.90 -12.49 -10.27
N TYR A 219 -21.23 -11.64 -11.03
CA TYR A 219 -21.28 -10.20 -10.76
C TYR A 219 -22.60 -9.59 -11.22
N HIS A 220 -23.16 -8.73 -10.37
CA HIS A 220 -24.36 -7.95 -10.63
C HIS A 220 -24.11 -6.94 -11.77
N GLN A 221 -25.17 -6.49 -12.43
CA GLN A 221 -25.06 -5.53 -13.53
C GLN A 221 -24.37 -4.24 -13.09
N GLU A 222 -23.62 -3.61 -14.00
CA GLU A 222 -22.79 -2.42 -13.76
C GLU A 222 -21.75 -2.55 -12.64
N SER A 223 -21.44 -3.77 -12.19
CA SER A 223 -20.32 -4.03 -11.28
C SER A 223 -19.00 -3.68 -11.96
N ARG A 224 -18.33 -2.63 -11.46
CA ARG A 224 -17.06 -2.18 -12.01
C ARG A 224 -16.03 -1.95 -10.92
N ILE A 225 -14.80 -2.35 -11.15
CA ILE A 225 -13.71 -2.09 -10.21
C ILE A 225 -12.69 -1.15 -10.82
N LEU A 226 -12.04 -0.38 -9.95
CA LEU A 226 -10.95 0.47 -10.36
C LEU A 226 -9.74 -0.41 -10.70
N ASP A 227 -9.32 -0.33 -11.95
CA ASP A 227 -8.08 -0.92 -12.42
C ASP A 227 -7.33 0.11 -13.27
N THR A 228 -6.17 -0.27 -13.76
CA THR A 228 -5.38 0.60 -14.62
C THR A 228 -6.01 0.74 -15.99
N ASP A 229 -5.99 1.95 -16.55
CA ASP A 229 -6.52 2.20 -17.89
C ASP A 229 -5.51 1.71 -18.95
N SER A 230 -5.70 0.49 -19.43
CA SER A 230 -4.83 -0.14 -20.43
C SER A 230 -5.00 0.42 -21.85
N LEU A 231 -5.93 1.36 -22.08
CA LEU A 231 -6.19 1.93 -23.40
C LEU A 231 -5.61 3.34 -23.60
N VAL A 232 -4.82 3.82 -22.64
CA VAL A 232 -4.10 5.08 -22.79
C VAL A 232 -3.12 5.01 -23.96
N ARG A 233 -3.13 6.04 -24.81
CA ARG A 233 -2.30 6.10 -26.03
C ARG A 233 -1.32 7.26 -26.06
N SER A 234 -1.69 8.38 -25.46
CA SER A 234 -0.85 9.56 -25.37
C SER A 234 -1.07 10.19 -24.01
N ALA A 235 0.02 10.61 -23.37
CA ALA A 235 -0.01 11.36 -22.14
C ALA A 235 0.84 12.62 -22.32
N SER A 236 0.50 13.65 -21.57
CA SER A 236 1.30 14.85 -21.36
C SER A 236 1.28 15.13 -19.87
N LEU A 237 2.45 15.48 -19.33
CA LEU A 237 2.65 15.66 -17.91
C LEU A 237 3.49 16.93 -17.67
N ASN A 238 2.87 17.97 -17.11
CA ASN A 238 3.47 19.28 -16.86
C ASN A 238 4.15 19.91 -18.10
N GLY A 239 3.59 19.69 -19.29
CA GLY A 239 4.14 20.18 -20.56
C GLY A 239 5.25 19.31 -21.17
N VAL A 240 5.54 18.16 -20.56
CA VAL A 240 6.45 17.13 -21.06
C VAL A 240 5.66 16.02 -21.75
N ILE A 241 6.22 15.43 -22.80
CA ILE A 241 5.78 14.15 -23.38
C ILE A 241 6.48 13.05 -22.56
N PRO A 242 5.78 12.34 -21.68
CA PRO A 242 6.40 11.48 -20.68
C PRO A 242 6.86 10.14 -21.28
N CYS A 243 7.83 9.52 -20.61
CA CYS A 243 8.24 8.15 -20.88
C CYS A 243 7.17 7.18 -20.37
N GLN A 244 6.94 6.10 -21.12
CA GLN A 244 6.14 4.98 -20.65
C GLN A 244 7.07 3.92 -20.05
N VAL A 245 7.04 3.78 -18.73
CA VAL A 245 7.99 2.96 -17.96
C VAL A 245 7.54 1.51 -17.77
N ASP A 246 6.23 1.27 -17.82
CA ASP A 246 5.64 -0.07 -17.95
C ASP A 246 4.37 0.02 -18.80
N SER A 247 3.58 -1.06 -18.88
CA SER A 247 2.37 -1.09 -19.70
C SER A 247 1.38 0.05 -19.40
N MET A 248 1.52 0.79 -18.31
CA MET A 248 0.40 1.44 -17.66
C MET A 248 0.72 2.68 -16.77
N ARG A 249 2.00 3.04 -16.59
CA ARG A 249 2.46 4.26 -15.89
C ARG A 249 3.33 5.13 -16.80
N TYR A 250 3.17 6.45 -16.65
CA TYR A 250 3.92 7.45 -17.39
C TYR A 250 4.71 8.33 -16.44
N CYS A 251 5.98 8.59 -16.75
CA CYS A 251 6.84 9.42 -15.93
C CYS A 251 7.52 10.54 -16.71
N ALA A 252 7.83 11.62 -16.02
CA ALA A 252 8.63 12.71 -16.55
C ALA A 252 9.51 13.31 -15.46
N ILE A 253 10.71 13.72 -15.87
CA ILE A 253 11.63 14.49 -15.05
C ILE A 253 11.40 15.97 -15.34
N VAL A 254 11.14 16.74 -14.30
CA VAL A 254 10.85 18.18 -14.38
C VAL A 254 11.74 18.96 -13.44
N LEU A 255 11.86 20.26 -13.71
CA LEU A 255 12.57 21.16 -12.81
C LEU A 255 11.88 21.25 -11.45
N PRO A 256 12.65 21.32 -10.35
CA PRO A 256 12.13 21.68 -9.05
C PRO A 256 11.38 23.02 -9.12
N GLN A 257 10.24 23.11 -8.44
CA GLN A 257 9.37 24.27 -8.52
C GLN A 257 8.53 24.42 -7.24
N GLU A 258 8.54 25.62 -6.67
CA GLU A 258 7.63 25.98 -5.59
C GLU A 258 6.19 26.15 -6.09
N ASN A 259 5.21 25.79 -5.27
CA ASN A 259 3.78 25.99 -5.56
C ASN A 259 3.32 25.42 -6.91
N SER A 260 3.78 24.22 -7.27
CA SER A 260 3.41 23.53 -8.51
C SER A 260 2.34 22.46 -8.26
N LYS A 261 1.91 21.76 -9.31
CA LYS A 261 0.99 20.61 -9.22
C LYS A 261 1.17 19.68 -10.40
N ILE A 262 0.98 18.38 -10.18
CA ILE A 262 0.96 17.43 -11.30
C ILE A 262 -0.27 17.73 -12.14
N SER A 263 -0.08 18.05 -13.42
CA SER A 263 -1.18 18.39 -14.32
C SER A 263 -0.87 17.96 -15.74
N GLY A 264 -1.91 17.74 -16.53
CA GLY A 264 -1.71 17.29 -17.89
C GLY A 264 -2.97 16.72 -18.50
N ASN A 265 -2.77 15.88 -19.50
CA ASN A 265 -3.86 15.18 -20.15
C ASN A 265 -3.38 13.83 -20.69
N TYR A 266 -4.32 12.92 -20.89
CA TYR A 266 -4.08 11.72 -21.69
C TYR A 266 -5.27 11.45 -22.60
N THR A 267 -5.04 10.65 -23.64
CA THR A 267 -6.11 10.16 -24.51
C THR A 267 -6.33 8.68 -24.26
N THR A 268 -7.59 8.31 -24.03
CA THR A 268 -8.05 6.93 -23.84
C THR A 268 -9.28 6.64 -24.71
N THR A 269 -9.82 5.44 -24.62
CA THR A 269 -11.01 5.00 -25.34
C THR A 269 -12.12 4.64 -24.36
N HIS A 270 -13.31 5.20 -24.57
CA HIS A 270 -14.48 4.89 -23.77
C HIS A 270 -14.84 3.40 -23.90
N GLY A 271 -14.90 2.69 -22.77
CA GLY A 271 -15.04 1.23 -22.75
C GLY A 271 -16.31 0.67 -23.40
N ILE A 272 -17.39 1.46 -23.41
CA ILE A 272 -18.69 1.10 -24.00
C ILE A 272 -18.82 1.59 -25.45
N SER A 273 -18.79 2.91 -25.68
CA SER A 273 -19.00 3.49 -27.01
C SER A 273 -17.83 3.33 -27.98
N ASN A 274 -16.66 2.89 -27.52
CA ASN A 274 -15.40 2.85 -28.28
C ASN A 274 -14.94 4.22 -28.83
N GLU A 275 -15.48 5.32 -28.33
CA GLU A 275 -15.05 6.66 -28.72
C GLU A 275 -13.73 7.04 -28.04
N ARG A 276 -12.86 7.71 -28.78
CA ARG A 276 -11.64 8.31 -28.23
C ARG A 276 -11.99 9.54 -27.40
N LYS A 277 -11.46 9.63 -26.19
CA LYS A 277 -11.69 10.74 -25.25
C LYS A 277 -10.38 11.26 -24.70
N LYS A 278 -10.31 12.58 -24.55
CA LYS A 278 -9.20 13.28 -23.87
C LYS A 278 -9.60 13.54 -22.43
N ILE A 279 -8.80 13.03 -21.49
CA ILE A 279 -8.96 13.27 -20.06
C ILE A 279 -7.92 14.30 -19.63
N ASN A 280 -8.37 15.42 -19.06
CA ASN A 280 -7.49 16.40 -18.43
C ASN A 280 -7.46 16.13 -16.94
N TYR A 281 -6.29 16.28 -16.31
CA TYR A 281 -6.12 16.02 -14.89
C TYR A 281 -5.26 17.10 -14.23
N SER A 282 -5.51 17.31 -12.94
CA SER A 282 -4.75 18.21 -12.08
C SER A 282 -4.82 17.66 -10.66
N GLY A 283 -3.67 17.47 -10.04
CA GLY A 283 -3.55 17.16 -8.62
C GLY A 283 -3.58 18.41 -7.74
N SER A 284 -3.34 18.20 -6.45
CA SER A 284 -3.18 19.25 -5.45
C SER A 284 -1.86 20.00 -5.59
N SER A 285 -1.81 21.24 -5.10
CA SER A 285 -0.59 22.02 -5.08
C SER A 285 0.45 21.43 -4.11
N THR A 286 1.71 21.39 -4.52
CA THR A 286 2.85 20.93 -3.74
C THR A 286 4.14 21.57 -4.25
N ALA A 287 5.20 21.56 -3.42
CA ALA A 287 6.53 21.98 -3.84
C ALA A 287 7.25 20.77 -4.44
N PHE A 288 7.69 20.87 -5.69
CA PHE A 288 8.51 19.87 -6.36
C PHE A 288 9.98 20.05 -5.95
N ALA A 289 10.49 19.11 -5.17
CA ALA A 289 11.85 19.14 -4.65
C ALA A 289 12.80 18.19 -5.41
N PRO A 290 14.09 18.56 -5.54
CA PRO A 290 15.08 17.72 -6.21
C PRO A 290 15.22 16.36 -5.52
N GLY A 291 15.39 15.31 -6.31
CA GLY A 291 15.52 13.93 -5.83
C GLY A 291 14.23 13.34 -5.25
N LYS A 292 13.09 14.01 -5.41
CA LYS A 292 11.79 13.50 -4.95
C LYS A 292 10.93 12.94 -6.08
N CYS A 293 10.10 11.95 -5.75
CA CYS A 293 9.11 11.36 -6.65
C CYS A 293 7.69 11.68 -6.18
N TYR A 294 6.87 12.23 -7.08
CA TYR A 294 5.46 12.52 -6.83
C TYR A 294 4.58 11.72 -7.78
N THR A 295 3.61 10.99 -7.24
CA THR A 295 2.69 10.16 -8.04
C THR A 295 1.27 10.69 -7.97
N LEU A 296 0.62 10.84 -9.13
CA LEU A 296 -0.81 11.13 -9.24
C LEU A 296 -1.55 9.93 -9.85
N LYS A 297 -2.47 9.34 -9.09
CA LYS A 297 -3.46 8.39 -9.62
C LYS A 297 -4.63 9.17 -10.21
N VAL A 298 -4.95 8.93 -11.48
CA VAL A 298 -6.02 9.66 -12.17
C VAL A 298 -7.15 8.69 -12.49
N ILE A 299 -8.23 8.76 -11.73
CA ILE A 299 -9.44 7.99 -12.00
C ILE A 299 -10.17 8.65 -13.17
N SER A 300 -10.28 7.92 -14.28
CA SER A 300 -11.03 8.32 -15.47
C SER A 300 -12.51 8.51 -15.12
N PRO A 301 -13.14 9.61 -15.58
CA PRO A 301 -14.58 9.82 -15.41
C PRO A 301 -15.43 8.95 -16.36
N ILE A 302 -14.78 8.21 -17.27
CA ILE A 302 -15.43 7.29 -18.21
C ILE A 302 -14.99 5.85 -17.93
N PRO A 303 -15.86 4.85 -18.18
CA PRO A 303 -15.53 3.45 -17.94
C PRO A 303 -14.40 2.98 -18.87
N GLY A 304 -13.54 2.13 -18.32
CA GLY A 304 -12.50 1.42 -19.07
C GLY A 304 -13.08 0.25 -19.87
N ARG A 305 -12.29 -0.29 -20.80
CA ARG A 305 -12.70 -1.43 -21.63
C ARG A 305 -12.30 -2.75 -20.97
N GLY A 306 -13.15 -3.76 -21.19
CA GLY A 306 -12.86 -5.14 -20.79
C GLY A 306 -13.33 -5.46 -19.38
N SER A 307 -12.93 -6.63 -18.93
CA SER A 307 -13.29 -7.16 -17.63
C SER A 307 -12.16 -8.02 -17.08
N THR A 308 -12.05 -8.07 -15.76
CA THR A 308 -11.06 -8.89 -15.07
C THR A 308 -11.72 -9.92 -14.16
N GLU A 309 -11.04 -11.05 -13.93
CA GLU A 309 -11.48 -12.04 -12.96
C GLU A 309 -11.32 -11.44 -11.56
N ARG A 310 -12.34 -11.54 -10.71
CA ARG A 310 -12.29 -11.03 -9.34
C ARG A 310 -12.96 -12.00 -8.39
N LYS A 311 -12.22 -12.48 -7.38
CA LYS A 311 -12.79 -13.27 -6.29
C LYS A 311 -13.69 -12.42 -5.38
N LEU A 312 -14.44 -13.10 -4.52
CA LEU A 312 -15.25 -12.47 -3.48
C LEU A 312 -14.36 -11.86 -2.38
N TYR A 313 -14.77 -10.72 -1.81
CA TYR A 313 -14.10 -10.09 -0.68
C TYR A 313 -15.11 -9.63 0.39
N PRO A 314 -14.70 -9.54 1.67
CA PRO A 314 -15.47 -8.83 2.68
C PRO A 314 -15.82 -7.40 2.24
N GLY A 315 -17.04 -6.98 2.54
CA GLY A 315 -17.61 -5.70 2.12
C GLY A 315 -18.29 -5.73 0.76
N ASP A 316 -18.19 -6.81 -0.02
CA ASP A 316 -18.98 -6.98 -1.24
C ASP A 316 -20.47 -7.11 -0.90
N PHE A 317 -21.34 -6.55 -1.75
CA PHE A 317 -22.79 -6.56 -1.55
C PHE A 317 -23.43 -7.70 -2.33
N VAL A 318 -24.44 -8.33 -1.72
CA VAL A 318 -25.08 -9.53 -2.26
C VAL A 318 -26.51 -9.20 -2.67
N PHE A 319 -26.91 -9.76 -3.80
CA PHE A 319 -28.21 -9.63 -4.45
C PHE A 319 -28.77 -11.03 -4.75
N GLN A 320 -30.08 -11.11 -4.96
CA GLN A 320 -30.76 -12.33 -5.38
C GLN A 320 -31.50 -12.09 -6.68
N ASN A 321 -31.17 -12.88 -7.69
CA ASN A 321 -31.91 -12.91 -8.94
C ASN A 321 -32.81 -14.14 -8.93
N GLU A 322 -34.08 -13.93 -8.58
CA GLU A 322 -35.08 -14.99 -8.48
C GLU A 322 -35.45 -15.59 -9.84
N THR A 323 -35.41 -14.78 -10.91
CA THR A 323 -35.70 -15.21 -12.28
C THR A 323 -34.65 -16.19 -12.80
N GLU A 324 -33.37 -15.85 -12.62
CA GLU A 324 -32.24 -16.69 -13.05
C GLU A 324 -31.76 -17.65 -11.96
N LYS A 325 -32.46 -17.68 -10.82
CA LYS A 325 -32.22 -18.58 -9.68
C LYS A 325 -30.75 -18.59 -9.23
N ARG A 326 -30.14 -17.41 -9.06
CA ARG A 326 -28.72 -17.27 -8.70
C ARG A 326 -28.43 -16.13 -7.72
N ILE A 327 -27.28 -16.23 -7.07
CA ILE A 327 -26.69 -15.15 -6.28
C ILE A 327 -25.90 -14.22 -7.20
N GLU A 328 -26.09 -12.93 -7.01
CA GLU A 328 -25.30 -11.89 -7.68
C GLU A 328 -24.53 -11.06 -6.65
N VAL A 329 -23.36 -10.57 -7.02
CA VAL A 329 -22.47 -9.82 -6.15
C VAL A 329 -22.11 -8.50 -6.80
N HIS A 330 -22.09 -7.42 -6.03
CA HIS A 330 -21.55 -6.13 -6.45
C HIS A 330 -20.32 -5.79 -5.60
N PRO A 331 -19.17 -5.44 -6.18
CA PRO A 331 -17.97 -5.12 -5.42
C PRO A 331 -18.20 -3.98 -4.42
N GLY A 332 -17.73 -4.14 -3.18
CA GLY A 332 -17.83 -3.11 -2.14
C GLY A 332 -16.95 -1.89 -2.42
N ASN A 333 -15.97 -2.05 -3.32
CA ASN A 333 -15.06 -1.01 -3.81
C ASN A 333 -15.38 -0.57 -5.25
N SER A 334 -16.61 -0.79 -5.70
CA SER A 334 -17.07 -0.39 -7.02
C SER A 334 -17.23 1.14 -7.14
N SER A 335 -17.37 1.62 -8.38
CA SER A 335 -17.78 3.01 -8.63
C SER A 335 -19.11 3.32 -7.93
N LEU A 336 -19.18 4.50 -7.33
CA LEU A 336 -20.37 5.02 -6.68
C LEU A 336 -21.00 6.12 -7.53
N ASP A 337 -22.31 6.29 -7.42
CA ASP A 337 -23.03 7.43 -7.97
C ASP A 337 -22.74 8.73 -7.19
N GLU A 338 -23.35 9.84 -7.62
CA GLU A 338 -23.22 11.15 -6.98
C GLU A 338 -23.69 11.19 -5.51
N ASN A 339 -24.51 10.22 -5.09
CA ASN A 339 -25.02 10.07 -3.73
C ASN A 339 -24.23 9.04 -2.92
N GLY A 340 -23.10 8.56 -3.45
CA GLY A 340 -22.25 7.56 -2.81
C GLY A 340 -22.85 6.16 -2.79
N LYS A 341 -23.77 5.82 -3.70
CA LYS A 341 -24.44 4.52 -3.76
C LYS A 341 -23.90 3.65 -4.89
N ILE A 342 -23.97 2.33 -4.69
CA ILE A 342 -23.71 1.37 -5.77
C ILE A 342 -24.88 1.31 -6.75
N TYR A 343 -24.65 0.73 -7.93
CA TYR A 343 -25.75 0.44 -8.85
C TYR A 343 -26.78 -0.49 -8.20
N ASP A 344 -28.06 -0.22 -8.46
CA ASP A 344 -29.20 -0.99 -7.97
C ASP A 344 -29.26 -1.19 -6.44
N TYR A 345 -28.64 -0.29 -5.68
CA TYR A 345 -28.38 -0.45 -4.25
C TYR A 345 -29.59 -0.86 -3.38
N GLN A 346 -30.81 -0.49 -3.80
CA GLN A 346 -32.06 -0.77 -3.09
C GLN A 346 -32.41 -2.27 -3.07
N ASN A 347 -31.91 -3.04 -4.03
CA ASN A 347 -32.15 -4.49 -4.15
C ASN A 347 -31.05 -5.33 -3.49
N ALA A 348 -30.01 -4.70 -2.92
CA ALA A 348 -29.03 -5.41 -2.13
C ALA A 348 -29.70 -6.00 -0.88
N ILE A 349 -29.35 -7.24 -0.53
CA ILE A 349 -29.95 -7.95 0.60
C ILE A 349 -28.97 -8.14 1.76
N GLY A 350 -27.67 -7.97 1.50
CA GLY A 350 -26.65 -8.17 2.52
C GLY A 350 -25.25 -7.77 2.05
N MET A 351 -24.32 -7.85 2.98
CA MET A 351 -22.91 -7.55 2.80
C MET A 351 -22.07 -8.72 3.29
N VAL A 352 -21.12 -9.17 2.46
CA VAL A 352 -20.17 -10.24 2.81
C VAL A 352 -19.35 -9.79 4.01
N ILE A 353 -19.38 -10.58 5.08
CA ILE A 353 -18.54 -10.35 6.26
C ILE A 353 -17.26 -11.16 6.18
N THR A 354 -17.36 -12.41 5.71
CA THR A 354 -16.22 -13.30 5.54
C THR A 354 -16.52 -14.30 4.44
N CYS A 355 -15.49 -14.62 3.66
CA CYS A 355 -15.54 -15.52 2.52
C CYS A 355 -14.24 -16.34 2.40
N SER A 356 -13.50 -16.44 3.50
CA SER A 356 -12.30 -17.29 3.56
C SER A 356 -12.74 -18.75 3.76
N PRO A 357 -12.29 -19.71 2.93
CA PRO A 357 -12.64 -21.12 3.09
C PRO A 357 -12.37 -21.67 4.49
N ASP A 358 -11.26 -21.26 5.11
CA ASP A 358 -10.87 -21.72 6.46
C ASP A 358 -11.83 -21.22 7.56
N ARG A 359 -12.66 -20.22 7.25
CA ARG A 359 -13.68 -19.66 8.16
C ARG A 359 -15.05 -20.30 7.94
N MET A 360 -15.26 -21.01 6.83
CA MET A 360 -16.53 -21.67 6.50
C MET A 360 -16.62 -23.01 7.22
N THR A 361 -16.72 -22.99 8.56
CA THR A 361 -16.60 -24.20 9.41
C THR A 361 -17.91 -24.70 10.02
N ASP A 362 -19.04 -24.01 9.81
CA ASP A 362 -20.35 -24.50 10.27
C ASP A 362 -20.73 -25.76 9.47
N SER A 363 -20.65 -26.91 10.13
CA SER A 363 -20.83 -28.21 9.48
C SER A 363 -22.19 -28.38 8.83
N GLU A 364 -23.24 -27.74 9.34
CA GLU A 364 -24.58 -27.84 8.78
C GLU A 364 -24.75 -26.96 7.55
N CYS A 365 -24.12 -25.79 7.49
CA CYS A 365 -24.05 -24.99 6.25
C CYS A 365 -23.27 -25.74 5.16
N ASN A 366 -22.13 -26.32 5.53
CA ASN A 366 -21.26 -27.02 4.59
C ASN A 366 -21.91 -28.29 4.02
N ALA A 367 -22.73 -29.00 4.81
CA ALA A 367 -23.49 -30.16 4.35
C ALA A 367 -24.46 -29.81 3.21
N GLU A 368 -24.99 -28.59 3.19
CA GLU A 368 -25.88 -28.07 2.16
C GLU A 368 -25.13 -27.31 1.04
N GLY A 369 -23.80 -27.22 1.12
CA GLY A 369 -22.95 -26.52 0.16
C GLY A 369 -22.97 -24.99 0.29
N TRP A 370 -23.44 -24.44 1.41
CA TRP A 370 -23.44 -22.99 1.69
C TRP A 370 -22.12 -22.56 2.32
N ASN A 371 -21.05 -22.61 1.53
CA ASN A 371 -19.67 -22.50 2.01
C ASN A 371 -18.81 -21.47 1.24
N HIS A 372 -19.44 -20.53 0.54
CA HIS A 372 -18.75 -19.45 -0.16
C HIS A 372 -18.56 -18.22 0.72
N ALA A 373 -19.58 -17.86 1.51
CA ALA A 373 -19.51 -16.70 2.40
C ALA A 373 -20.56 -16.70 3.52
N TYR A 374 -20.24 -15.99 4.60
CA TYR A 374 -21.24 -15.48 5.55
C TYR A 374 -21.56 -14.02 5.25
N VAL A 375 -22.85 -13.74 5.08
CA VAL A 375 -23.38 -12.44 4.65
C VAL A 375 -24.25 -11.86 5.74
N MET A 376 -23.93 -10.65 6.19
CA MET A 376 -24.77 -9.89 7.11
C MET A 376 -25.92 -9.23 6.35
N GLY A 377 -27.14 -9.49 6.78
CA GLY A 377 -28.33 -8.83 6.24
C GLY A 377 -28.37 -7.34 6.58
N LEU A 378 -28.95 -6.55 5.67
CA LEU A 378 -29.00 -5.09 5.83
C LEU A 378 -30.04 -4.64 6.88
N LYS A 379 -31.09 -5.44 7.07
CA LYS A 379 -32.24 -5.11 7.92
C LYS A 379 -31.96 -5.40 9.40
N ASN A 380 -32.32 -4.46 10.27
CA ASN A 380 -32.46 -4.70 11.70
C ASN A 380 -33.90 -5.13 12.00
N LEU A 381 -34.09 -6.21 12.74
CA LEU A 381 -35.42 -6.74 13.08
C LEU A 381 -35.99 -6.16 14.38
N GLY A 382 -35.31 -5.16 14.95
CA GLY A 382 -35.64 -4.59 16.24
C GLY A 382 -34.94 -5.31 17.37
N VAL A 383 -35.48 -5.15 18.58
CA VAL A 383 -34.87 -5.59 19.84
C VAL A 383 -35.54 -6.87 20.33
N ALA A 384 -34.75 -7.89 20.68
CA ALA A 384 -35.24 -9.13 21.28
C ALA A 384 -34.34 -9.60 22.42
N LEU A 385 -34.90 -10.38 23.35
CA LEU A 385 -34.16 -11.06 24.40
C LEU A 385 -33.51 -12.32 23.84
N TRP A 386 -32.37 -12.73 24.38
CA TRP A 386 -31.75 -13.99 23.97
C TRP A 386 -32.52 -15.20 24.51
N GLY A 387 -32.93 -15.12 25.78
CA GLY A 387 -33.67 -16.18 26.48
C GLY A 387 -33.87 -15.83 27.96
N VAL A 388 -34.11 -16.84 28.80
CA VAL A 388 -34.15 -16.68 30.26
C VAL A 388 -32.75 -16.75 30.88
N ASN A 389 -32.57 -16.08 32.01
CA ASN A 389 -31.39 -16.28 32.86
C ASN A 389 -31.50 -17.60 33.63
N ASN A 390 -30.36 -18.11 34.11
CA ASN A 390 -30.24 -19.35 34.87
C ASN A 390 -30.67 -20.60 34.07
N GLN A 391 -30.49 -20.56 32.76
CA GLN A 391 -30.73 -21.71 31.87
C GLN A 391 -29.60 -21.82 30.86
N MET A 392 -29.04 -23.02 30.74
CA MET A 392 -28.15 -23.38 29.65
C MET A 392 -29.00 -23.86 28.47
N ALA A 393 -28.78 -23.29 27.29
CA ALA A 393 -29.29 -23.86 26.05
C ALA A 393 -28.46 -25.12 25.74
N GLU A 394 -29.11 -26.28 25.74
CA GLU A 394 -28.49 -27.52 25.28
C GLU A 394 -28.02 -27.40 23.84
N ASP A 395 -26.95 -28.12 23.50
CA ASP A 395 -26.38 -28.20 22.15
C ASP A 395 -25.85 -26.87 21.58
N ILE A 396 -25.76 -25.83 22.43
CA ILE A 396 -25.01 -24.59 22.19
C ILE A 396 -23.89 -24.52 23.23
N PRO A 397 -22.60 -24.60 22.83
CA PRO A 397 -21.50 -24.58 23.78
C PRO A 397 -21.44 -23.25 24.54
N ALA A 398 -21.17 -23.32 25.85
CA ALA A 398 -20.77 -22.14 26.61
C ALA A 398 -19.30 -21.83 26.33
N MET A 399 -19.02 -20.56 26.01
CA MET A 399 -17.68 -20.07 25.76
C MET A 399 -17.43 -18.79 26.54
N THR A 400 -16.24 -18.66 27.09
CA THR A 400 -15.72 -17.47 27.77
C THR A 400 -14.69 -16.75 26.90
N GLN A 401 -14.21 -15.59 27.35
CA GLN A 401 -13.17 -14.85 26.61
C GLN A 401 -11.83 -15.60 26.46
N TYR A 402 -11.60 -16.61 27.30
CA TYR A 402 -10.38 -17.41 27.31
C TYR A 402 -10.41 -18.52 26.25
N ASP A 403 -11.59 -18.79 25.68
CA ASP A 403 -11.76 -19.72 24.59
C ASP A 403 -11.41 -19.06 23.25
N LYS A 404 -11.25 -19.89 22.22
CA LYS A 404 -11.10 -19.43 20.83
C LYS A 404 -12.45 -19.03 20.24
N ILE A 405 -13.04 -17.96 20.77
CA ILE A 405 -14.36 -17.47 20.36
C ILE A 405 -14.41 -17.09 18.87
N GLU A 406 -13.30 -16.67 18.29
CA GLU A 406 -13.13 -16.41 16.86
C GLU A 406 -13.38 -17.66 16.01
N ASP A 407 -13.13 -18.86 16.52
CA ASP A 407 -13.32 -20.11 15.78
C ASP A 407 -14.78 -20.59 15.80
N ASN A 408 -15.62 -20.01 16.67
CA ASN A 408 -17.04 -20.35 16.69
C ASN A 408 -17.77 -19.64 15.55
N MET A 409 -17.84 -20.31 14.40
CA MET A 409 -18.55 -19.88 13.20
C MET A 409 -19.93 -20.52 13.06
N ASN A 410 -20.45 -21.16 14.11
CA ASN A 410 -21.61 -22.05 14.07
C ASN A 410 -22.96 -21.33 14.15
N GLY A 411 -23.07 -20.11 13.61
CA GLY A 411 -24.25 -19.28 13.80
C GLY A 411 -25.54 -19.90 13.24
N PHE A 412 -25.44 -20.68 12.17
CA PHE A 412 -26.59 -21.38 11.60
C PHE A 412 -27.01 -22.57 12.47
N SER A 413 -26.05 -23.41 12.84
CA SER A 413 -26.26 -24.56 13.73
C SER A 413 -26.83 -24.13 15.10
N GLU A 414 -26.23 -23.13 15.75
CA GLU A 414 -26.71 -22.59 17.04
C GLU A 414 -28.12 -22.00 16.91
N THR A 415 -28.40 -21.30 15.81
CA THR A 415 -29.76 -20.76 15.56
C THR A 415 -30.81 -21.85 15.44
N ARG A 416 -30.47 -23.02 14.86
CA ARG A 416 -31.42 -24.15 14.81
C ARG A 416 -31.76 -24.65 16.21
N GLN A 417 -30.78 -24.73 17.11
CA GLN A 417 -31.05 -25.10 18.51
C GLN A 417 -31.93 -24.07 19.22
N LEU A 418 -31.70 -22.77 18.99
CA LEU A 418 -32.58 -21.71 19.51
C LEU A 418 -34.03 -21.86 18.99
N LEU A 419 -34.21 -22.20 17.72
CA LEU A 419 -35.53 -22.42 17.12
C LEU A 419 -36.24 -23.68 17.65
N LEU A 420 -35.51 -24.67 18.15
CA LEU A 420 -36.05 -25.83 18.88
C LEU A 420 -36.47 -25.48 20.32
N GLY A 421 -36.31 -24.23 20.74
CA GLY A 421 -36.74 -23.76 22.05
C GLY A 421 -35.74 -24.05 23.17
N LYS A 422 -34.49 -24.40 22.86
CA LYS A 422 -33.45 -24.70 23.85
C LYS A 422 -33.13 -23.51 24.79
N ALA A 423 -33.40 -22.28 24.35
CA ALA A 423 -33.32 -21.04 25.15
C ALA A 423 -34.71 -20.48 25.57
N GLY A 424 -35.78 -21.24 25.32
CA GLY A 424 -37.18 -20.81 25.47
C GLY A 424 -37.79 -20.25 24.18
N LEU A 425 -39.12 -20.11 24.18
CA LEU A 425 -39.93 -19.69 23.01
C LEU A 425 -40.90 -18.53 23.33
N ALA A 426 -40.51 -17.63 24.23
CA ALA A 426 -41.34 -16.45 24.48
C ALA A 426 -41.40 -15.54 23.25
N THR A 427 -42.50 -14.79 23.12
CA THR A 427 -42.76 -13.96 21.92
C THR A 427 -41.73 -12.85 21.71
N ASN A 428 -41.07 -12.41 22.78
CA ASN A 428 -40.02 -11.39 22.79
C ASN A 428 -38.60 -11.99 22.67
N TYR A 429 -38.46 -13.29 22.43
CA TYR A 429 -37.15 -13.94 22.27
C TYR A 429 -36.66 -13.92 20.84
N VAL A 430 -35.34 -13.97 20.68
CA VAL A 430 -34.66 -13.94 19.39
C VAL A 430 -35.06 -15.13 18.51
N SER A 431 -35.33 -16.30 19.11
CA SER A 431 -35.85 -17.48 18.42
C SER A 431 -37.18 -17.19 17.71
N THR A 432 -38.12 -16.52 18.38
CA THR A 432 -39.42 -16.13 17.82
C THR A 432 -39.28 -15.06 16.74
N THR A 433 -38.38 -14.09 16.92
CA THR A 433 -38.07 -13.07 15.91
C THR A 433 -37.52 -13.69 14.63
N ILE A 434 -36.55 -14.61 14.74
CA ILE A 434 -35.97 -15.33 13.60
C ILE A 434 -37.04 -16.20 12.92
N ALA A 435 -37.83 -16.97 13.68
CA ALA A 435 -38.88 -17.81 13.13
C ALA A 435 -39.90 -17.00 12.32
N SER A 436 -40.28 -15.81 12.81
CA SER A 436 -41.18 -14.90 12.13
C SER A 436 -40.56 -14.34 10.84
N GLN A 437 -39.28 -13.96 10.90
CA GLN A 437 -38.57 -13.46 9.72
C GLN A 437 -38.40 -14.54 8.65
N ARG A 438 -38.06 -15.78 9.02
CA ARG A 438 -37.96 -16.91 8.07
C ARG A 438 -39.29 -17.22 7.37
N LYS A 439 -40.43 -16.98 8.03
CA LYS A 439 -41.76 -17.10 7.41
C LYS A 439 -42.06 -15.92 6.48
N LYS A 440 -41.66 -14.71 6.86
CA LYS A 440 -41.91 -13.49 6.08
C LYS A 440 -41.05 -13.42 4.82
N GLU A 441 -39.78 -13.80 4.94
CA GLU A 441 -38.78 -13.75 3.88
C GLU A 441 -38.12 -15.13 3.75
N ALA A 442 -38.89 -16.06 3.18
CA ALA A 442 -38.41 -17.41 2.86
C ALA A 442 -37.29 -17.35 1.81
N VAL A 443 -36.48 -18.41 1.72
CA VAL A 443 -35.49 -18.54 0.63
C VAL A 443 -36.26 -18.74 -0.67
N PRO A 444 -36.08 -17.90 -1.71
CA PRO A 444 -36.74 -18.11 -2.98
C PRO A 444 -36.33 -19.44 -3.62
N GLU A 445 -37.25 -20.07 -4.34
CA GLU A 445 -37.03 -21.39 -4.91
C GLU A 445 -35.82 -21.42 -5.87
N GLY A 446 -34.89 -22.34 -5.62
CA GLY A 446 -33.71 -22.53 -6.45
C GLY A 446 -32.53 -21.62 -6.12
N ILE A 447 -32.69 -20.64 -5.21
CA ILE A 447 -31.57 -19.85 -4.69
C ILE A 447 -30.77 -20.71 -3.70
N LYS A 448 -29.47 -20.90 -3.98
CA LYS A 448 -28.57 -21.69 -3.15
C LYS A 448 -28.01 -20.86 -2.00
N ARG A 449 -28.78 -20.74 -0.93
CA ARG A 449 -28.34 -20.14 0.34
C ARG A 449 -29.06 -20.72 1.54
N SER A 450 -28.51 -20.50 2.71
CA SER A 450 -29.17 -20.79 3.97
C SER A 450 -30.39 -19.87 4.20
N PRO A 451 -31.38 -20.34 4.99
CA PRO A 451 -32.30 -19.44 5.68
C PRO A 451 -31.54 -18.44 6.58
N TRP A 452 -32.19 -17.33 6.88
CA TRP A 452 -31.67 -16.32 7.81
C TRP A 452 -31.34 -16.91 9.18
N PHE A 453 -30.17 -16.65 9.75
CA PHE A 453 -29.78 -17.11 11.08
C PHE A 453 -29.17 -15.98 11.93
N LEU A 454 -29.13 -16.16 13.24
CA LEU A 454 -28.46 -15.24 14.15
C LEU A 454 -26.96 -15.56 14.16
N PRO A 455 -26.07 -14.59 13.87
CA PRO A 455 -24.65 -14.85 13.79
C PRO A 455 -24.06 -15.27 15.14
N SER A 456 -23.10 -16.19 15.07
CA SER A 456 -22.23 -16.62 16.17
C SER A 456 -21.18 -15.54 16.50
N ILE A 457 -20.47 -15.75 17.61
CA ILE A 457 -19.52 -14.74 18.09
C ILE A 457 -18.30 -14.63 17.17
N GLY A 458 -17.88 -15.72 16.50
CA GLY A 458 -16.83 -15.69 15.49
C GLY A 458 -17.23 -14.92 14.22
N GLN A 459 -18.52 -14.93 13.86
CA GLN A 459 -19.02 -14.13 12.73
C GLN A 459 -19.07 -12.63 13.06
N TRP A 460 -19.37 -12.25 14.31
CA TRP A 460 -19.21 -10.86 14.77
C TRP A 460 -17.74 -10.45 14.90
N PHE A 461 -16.89 -11.38 15.32
CA PHE A 461 -15.44 -11.18 15.33
C PHE A 461 -14.91 -10.83 13.93
N ASP A 462 -15.30 -11.61 12.92
CA ASP A 462 -14.91 -11.35 11.52
C ASP A 462 -15.47 -10.02 10.99
N MET A 463 -16.65 -9.58 11.45
CA MET A 463 -17.18 -8.26 11.09
C MET A 463 -16.27 -7.15 11.60
N LEU A 464 -15.84 -7.20 12.87
CA LEU A 464 -14.89 -6.21 13.40
C LEU A 464 -13.53 -6.29 12.69
N ALA A 465 -13.01 -7.49 12.43
CA ALA A 465 -11.71 -7.66 11.79
C ALA A 465 -11.73 -7.19 10.32
N ASN A 466 -12.71 -7.66 9.54
CA ASN A 466 -12.73 -7.46 8.08
C ASN A 466 -13.37 -6.13 7.67
N ILE A 467 -14.36 -5.64 8.42
CA ILE A 467 -15.08 -4.39 8.10
C ILE A 467 -14.63 -3.26 9.03
N GLY A 468 -14.58 -3.51 10.34
CA GLY A 468 -14.06 -2.55 11.33
C GLY A 468 -12.54 -2.32 11.23
N GLY A 469 -11.79 -3.20 10.54
CA GLY A 469 -10.35 -3.10 10.36
C GLY A 469 -9.54 -3.23 11.65
N ARG A 470 -10.12 -3.85 12.69
CA ARG A 470 -9.48 -4.12 13.98
C ARG A 470 -9.82 -5.54 14.43
N SER A 471 -8.81 -6.35 14.70
CA SER A 471 -9.04 -7.66 15.29
C SER A 471 -9.44 -7.47 16.76
N PRO A 472 -10.52 -8.11 17.24
CA PRO A 472 -10.83 -8.12 18.67
C PRO A 472 -9.73 -8.70 19.56
N ARG A 473 -8.75 -9.43 19.01
CA ARG A 473 -7.56 -9.90 19.75
C ARG A 473 -6.52 -8.81 20.02
N ASP A 474 -6.57 -7.69 19.30
CA ASP A 474 -5.69 -6.54 19.52
C ASP A 474 -6.23 -5.59 20.61
N PHE A 475 -7.44 -5.85 21.13
CA PHE A 475 -8.14 -5.01 22.08
C PHE A 475 -7.41 -4.94 23.44
N GLY A 476 -7.26 -3.74 23.99
CA GLY A 476 -6.40 -3.46 25.14
C GLY A 476 -7.05 -3.57 26.53
N ASP A 477 -8.38 -3.52 26.63
CA ASP A 477 -9.13 -3.31 27.88
C ASP A 477 -10.02 -4.52 28.26
N ASN A 478 -9.57 -5.73 27.92
CA ASN A 478 -10.33 -6.97 28.12
C ASN A 478 -10.78 -7.16 29.58
N THR A 479 -12.01 -7.66 29.77
CA THR A 479 -12.63 -7.87 31.09
C THR A 479 -12.95 -9.35 31.27
N ALA A 480 -13.19 -9.82 32.49
CA ALA A 480 -13.63 -11.22 32.73
C ALA A 480 -14.76 -11.70 31.80
N PHE A 481 -15.59 -10.77 31.32
CA PHE A 481 -16.77 -11.05 30.52
C PHE A 481 -16.56 -10.91 29.00
N GLY A 482 -15.41 -10.46 28.50
CA GLY A 482 -15.23 -10.28 27.06
C GLY A 482 -14.02 -9.47 26.61
N LEU A 483 -13.85 -9.40 25.29
CA LEU A 483 -12.83 -8.60 24.63
C LEU A 483 -13.31 -7.15 24.46
N ASN A 484 -12.55 -6.18 24.93
CA ASN A 484 -12.97 -4.78 25.01
C ASN A 484 -11.83 -3.84 24.65
N ASP A 485 -12.15 -2.77 23.93
CA ASP A 485 -11.24 -1.64 23.70
C ASP A 485 -11.96 -0.33 23.96
N LEU A 486 -11.26 0.68 24.48
CA LEU A 486 -11.81 1.99 24.82
C LEU A 486 -11.48 3.10 23.80
N ASN A 487 -10.76 2.80 22.73
CA ASN A 487 -10.22 3.78 21.78
C ASN A 487 -10.66 3.56 20.31
N TRP A 488 -11.28 2.44 19.99
CA TRP A 488 -11.60 2.04 18.60
C TRP A 488 -13.10 1.96 18.29
N GLY A 489 -13.95 2.40 19.20
CA GLY A 489 -15.40 2.40 19.04
C GLY A 489 -15.84 3.13 17.78
N GLN A 490 -15.46 4.40 17.65
CA GLN A 490 -15.88 5.29 16.58
C GLN A 490 -15.27 4.85 15.26
N GLU A 491 -13.98 4.49 15.24
CA GLU A 491 -13.31 4.01 14.02
C GLU A 491 -14.00 2.78 13.42
N THR A 492 -14.31 1.78 14.25
CA THR A 492 -14.96 0.54 13.79
C THR A 492 -16.41 0.78 13.37
N LEU A 493 -17.13 1.65 14.10
CA LEU A 493 -18.50 2.04 13.78
C LEU A 493 -18.59 2.85 12.48
N ASP A 494 -17.66 3.78 12.26
CA ASP A 494 -17.61 4.63 11.08
C ASP A 494 -17.38 3.82 9.82
N LYS A 495 -16.44 2.86 9.83
CA LYS A 495 -16.20 1.97 8.68
C LYS A 495 -17.40 1.11 8.34
N LEU A 496 -18.08 0.58 9.36
CA LEU A 496 -19.32 -0.18 9.15
C LEU A 496 -20.43 0.71 8.58
N THR A 497 -20.56 1.93 9.11
CA THR A 497 -21.55 2.92 8.66
C THR A 497 -21.27 3.35 7.22
N GLU A 498 -20.01 3.64 6.88
CA GLU A 498 -19.57 4.01 5.54
C GLU A 498 -19.94 2.92 4.53
N GLN A 499 -19.64 1.65 4.83
CA GLN A 499 -20.00 0.55 3.94
C GLN A 499 -21.51 0.39 3.79
N LEU A 500 -22.26 0.35 4.90
CA LEU A 500 -23.73 0.24 4.84
C LEU A 500 -24.37 1.41 4.08
N SER A 501 -23.78 2.60 4.15
CA SER A 501 -24.27 3.78 3.44
C SER A 501 -24.31 3.56 1.92
N LYS A 502 -23.40 2.78 1.34
CA LYS A 502 -23.36 2.50 -0.10
C LYS A 502 -24.59 1.76 -0.61
N VAL A 503 -25.29 1.07 0.30
CA VAL A 503 -26.57 0.39 0.04
C VAL A 503 -27.77 1.06 0.69
N GLY A 504 -27.62 2.32 1.09
CA GLY A 504 -28.71 3.08 1.72
C GLY A 504 -29.16 2.49 3.06
N SER A 505 -28.38 1.58 3.65
CA SER A 505 -28.65 0.98 4.95
C SER A 505 -27.99 1.81 6.05
N SER A 506 -28.63 1.86 7.21
CA SER A 506 -28.12 2.53 8.40
C SER A 506 -28.07 1.60 9.59
N LEU A 507 -27.27 1.98 10.59
CA LEU A 507 -27.30 1.33 11.89
C LEU A 507 -28.49 1.84 12.71
N PRO A 508 -29.04 1.01 13.62
CA PRO A 508 -30.00 1.48 14.61
C PRO A 508 -29.41 2.60 15.46
N ALA A 509 -30.28 3.49 15.95
CA ALA A 509 -29.86 4.50 16.91
C ALA A 509 -29.31 3.85 18.19
N PHE A 510 -28.39 4.57 18.84
CA PHE A 510 -27.98 4.25 20.20
C PHE A 510 -29.18 4.36 21.14
N LYS A 511 -29.20 3.51 22.17
CA LYS A 511 -30.13 3.63 23.28
C LYS A 511 -29.79 4.86 24.13
N ASP A 512 -30.72 5.26 25.00
CA ASP A 512 -30.54 6.38 25.94
C ASP A 512 -29.33 6.19 26.89
N ASP A 513 -28.87 4.95 27.08
CA ASP A 513 -27.65 4.62 27.84
C ASP A 513 -26.37 4.63 26.96
N PHE A 514 -26.41 5.29 25.81
CA PHE A 514 -25.29 5.46 24.88
C PHE A 514 -24.73 4.15 24.33
N ARG A 515 -25.56 3.10 24.26
CA ARG A 515 -25.16 1.78 23.75
C ARG A 515 -25.87 1.38 22.47
N LEU A 516 -25.10 0.82 21.55
CA LEU A 516 -25.58 0.11 20.36
C LEU A 516 -25.06 -1.33 20.41
N GLY A 517 -25.96 -2.28 20.67
CA GLY A 517 -25.60 -3.69 20.77
C GLY A 517 -26.41 -4.61 19.87
N PHE A 518 -25.78 -5.68 19.40
CA PHE A 518 -26.35 -6.70 18.52
C PHE A 518 -26.27 -8.10 19.14
N SER A 519 -27.38 -8.82 19.08
CA SER A 519 -27.51 -10.18 19.59
C SER A 519 -26.61 -11.16 18.84
N CYS A 520 -26.20 -12.22 19.52
CA CYS A 520 -25.40 -13.32 19.00
C CYS A 520 -26.08 -14.65 19.34
N SER A 521 -25.90 -15.69 18.52
CA SER A 521 -26.39 -17.04 18.84
C SER A 521 -25.56 -17.75 19.91
N SER A 522 -24.29 -17.36 20.07
CA SER A 522 -23.37 -18.04 20.98
C SER A 522 -23.66 -17.73 22.45
N GLN A 523 -23.59 -18.77 23.27
CA GLN A 523 -23.85 -18.71 24.71
C GLN A 523 -22.56 -18.45 25.49
N TYR A 524 -22.62 -17.58 26.50
CA TYR A 524 -21.49 -17.36 27.40
C TYR A 524 -21.58 -18.31 28.61
N ASN A 525 -22.72 -18.32 29.31
CA ASN A 525 -23.02 -19.22 30.42
C ASN A 525 -24.54 -19.27 30.67
N GLU A 526 -24.98 -19.79 31.82
CA GLU A 526 -26.40 -19.92 32.17
C GLU A 526 -27.15 -18.57 32.29
N THR A 527 -26.44 -17.48 32.57
CA THR A 527 -27.02 -16.13 32.72
C THR A 527 -26.72 -15.20 31.55
N ARG A 528 -25.71 -15.51 30.73
CA ARG A 528 -25.20 -14.59 29.70
C ARG A 528 -25.14 -15.21 28.31
N SER A 529 -25.45 -14.39 27.31
CA SER A 529 -25.14 -14.64 25.90
C SER A 529 -24.06 -13.68 25.41
N TRP A 530 -23.31 -14.07 24.39
CA TRP A 530 -22.41 -13.14 23.72
C TRP A 530 -23.18 -12.03 22.99
N MET A 531 -22.50 -10.92 22.73
CA MET A 531 -22.96 -9.85 21.84
C MET A 531 -21.79 -9.02 21.35
N LEU A 532 -22.06 -8.26 20.29
CA LEU A 532 -21.26 -7.12 19.87
C LEU A 532 -21.89 -5.84 20.44
N LEU A 533 -21.07 -4.92 20.94
CA LEU A 533 -21.55 -3.67 21.52
C LEU A 533 -20.58 -2.51 21.30
N TRP A 534 -21.14 -1.36 20.92
CA TRP A 534 -20.51 -0.05 21.01
C TRP A 534 -21.10 0.75 22.15
N HIS A 535 -20.26 1.50 22.85
CA HIS A 535 -20.65 2.42 23.92
C HIS A 535 -19.84 3.70 23.77
N ILE A 536 -20.46 4.73 23.19
CA ILE A 536 -19.78 5.93 22.69
C ILE A 536 -20.57 7.16 23.10
N GLY A 537 -19.85 8.22 23.50
CA GLY A 537 -20.46 9.52 23.77
C GLY A 537 -21.23 9.60 25.09
N ASP A 538 -20.92 8.71 26.02
CA ASP A 538 -21.51 8.71 27.36
C ASP A 538 -20.92 9.85 28.22
N PRO A 539 -21.73 10.81 28.71
CA PRO A 539 -21.26 11.89 29.56
C PRO A 539 -20.65 11.44 30.88
N ASP A 540 -21.07 10.28 31.41
CA ASP A 540 -20.53 9.71 32.64
C ASP A 540 -19.17 9.02 32.40
N TYR A 541 -18.90 8.65 31.14
CA TYR A 541 -17.63 8.06 30.69
C TYR A 541 -17.10 8.81 29.46
N PRO A 542 -16.69 10.08 29.60
CA PRO A 542 -16.40 10.96 28.46
C PRO A 542 -15.18 10.52 27.63
N THR A 543 -14.35 9.62 28.16
CA THR A 543 -13.20 9.04 27.46
C THR A 543 -13.51 7.69 26.81
N TRP A 544 -14.71 7.14 26.98
CA TRP A 544 -15.07 5.86 26.37
C TRP A 544 -15.45 6.06 24.91
N ASP A 545 -14.55 5.59 24.06
CA ASP A 545 -14.86 5.25 22.67
C ASP A 545 -14.87 3.73 22.53
N ARG A 546 -15.83 3.09 23.19
CA ARG A 546 -15.76 1.68 23.51
C ARG A 546 -16.39 0.78 22.45
N VAL A 547 -15.69 -0.30 22.11
CA VAL A 547 -16.19 -1.45 21.34
C VAL A 547 -15.88 -2.76 22.07
N CYS A 548 -16.82 -3.71 22.09
CA CYS A 548 -16.58 -5.00 22.70
C CYS A 548 -17.35 -6.16 22.08
N LEU A 549 -16.76 -7.34 22.23
CA LEU A 549 -17.44 -8.63 22.20
C LEU A 549 -17.56 -9.09 23.65
N GLN A 550 -18.77 -9.18 24.22
CA GLN A 550 -18.95 -9.40 25.65
C GLN A 550 -20.17 -10.28 25.98
N GLY A 551 -20.05 -11.07 27.05
CA GLY A 551 -21.17 -11.76 27.68
C GLY A 551 -22.08 -10.80 28.45
N PHE A 552 -23.37 -10.77 28.10
CA PHE A 552 -24.39 -9.93 28.73
C PHE A 552 -25.62 -10.74 29.11
N SER A 553 -26.45 -10.22 30.03
CA SER A 553 -27.66 -10.90 30.52
C SER A 553 -28.57 -11.37 29.38
N LYS A 554 -28.96 -12.65 29.39
CA LYS A 554 -29.89 -13.24 28.40
C LYS A 554 -31.26 -12.55 28.41
N SER A 555 -31.65 -12.05 29.58
CA SER A 555 -32.87 -11.29 29.81
C SER A 555 -32.77 -9.80 29.44
N SER A 556 -31.73 -9.36 28.73
CA SER A 556 -31.63 -8.00 28.21
C SER A 556 -31.85 -7.97 26.70
N GLY A 557 -32.63 -7.00 26.23
CA GLY A 557 -33.01 -6.91 24.82
C GLY A 557 -31.95 -6.20 23.98
N TRP A 558 -31.57 -6.80 22.85
CA TRP A 558 -30.58 -6.23 21.91
C TRP A 558 -31.02 -6.34 20.46
N ASN A 559 -30.42 -5.53 19.59
CA ASN A 559 -30.77 -5.50 18.17
C ASN A 559 -30.53 -6.87 17.53
N VAL A 560 -31.42 -7.26 16.62
CA VAL A 560 -31.35 -8.53 15.90
C VAL A 560 -31.05 -8.24 14.43
N ARG A 561 -29.80 -8.49 14.05
CA ARG A 561 -29.36 -8.45 12.65
C ARG A 561 -28.93 -9.86 12.24
N LEU A 562 -29.60 -10.38 11.21
CA LEU A 562 -29.44 -11.77 10.78
C LEU A 562 -28.40 -11.89 9.67
N PHE A 563 -27.87 -13.09 9.54
CA PHE A 563 -26.93 -13.49 8.51
C PHE A 563 -27.54 -14.61 7.65
N PHE A 564 -26.96 -14.84 6.48
CA PHE A 564 -27.13 -16.09 5.74
C PHE A 564 -25.78 -16.55 5.19
N ALA A 565 -25.70 -17.82 4.83
CA ALA A 565 -24.57 -18.41 4.12
C ALA A 565 -25.01 -18.75 2.69
N PHE A 566 -24.11 -18.71 1.72
CA PHE A 566 -24.40 -19.19 0.36
C PHE A 566 -23.21 -19.92 -0.24
#